data_AF-A0A0G1MTQ9-F1
#
_entry.id   AF-A0A0G1MTQ9-F1
#
_cell.length_a   1.000
_cell.length_b   1.000
_cell.length_c   1.000
_cell.angle_alpha   90.00
_cell.angle_beta   90.00
_cell.angle_gamma   90.00
#
_symmetry.space_group_name_H-M   'P 1'
#
loop_
_entity.id
_entity.type
_entity.pdbx_description
1 polymer ?
#
loop_
_entity_poly.entity_id
_entity_poly.type
_entity_poly.pdbx_seq_one_letter_code
_entity_poly.pdbx_strand_id
1 'polypeptide(L)' 'MIHQVMGGAEGQAVDIKIRAERIIRIRDRLNEILSKHTGKPLAKIEKDTDRDYFMNSDEAVEYGIIDRIIKK' A
#
# COMPACT_ATOMS: atom_id res chain seq x y z
N MET A 1 4.16 -6.14 6.97
CA MET A 1 4.81 -5.05 6.22
C MET A 1 3.84 -4.58 5.16
N ILE A 2 3.70 -3.26 5.00
CA ILE A 2 2.98 -2.65 3.87
C ILE A 2 3.97 -1.82 3.06
N HIS A 3 3.75 -1.77 1.75
CA HIS A 3 4.56 -1.00 0.82
C HIS A 3 3.77 -0.71 -0.46
N GLN A 4 4.28 0.21 -1.27
CA GLN A 4 3.71 0.55 -2.55
C GLN A 4 3.90 -0.59 -3.54
N VAL A 5 3.06 -0.59 -4.57
CA VAL A 5 3.23 -1.52 -5.69
C VAL A 5 4.56 -1.26 -6.40
N MET A 6 5.30 -2.33 -6.65
CA MET A 6 6.49 -2.28 -7.49
C MET A 6 6.10 -2.58 -8.94
N GLY A 7 6.73 -1.88 -9.88
CA GLY A 7 6.50 -2.08 -11.30
C GLY A 7 7.62 -1.47 -12.14
N GLY A 8 7.71 -1.93 -13.38
CA GLY A 8 8.64 -1.42 -14.39
C GLY A 8 7.94 -1.25 -15.73
N ALA A 9 8.51 -0.40 -16.57
CA ALA A 9 8.02 -0.17 -17.93
C ALA A 9 9.19 -0.04 -18.89
N GLU A 10 9.03 -0.61 -20.08
CA GLU A 10 9.98 -0.56 -21.19
C GLU A 10 9.20 -0.49 -22.51
N GLY A 11 9.86 -0.06 -23.59
CA GLY A 11 9.25 0.07 -24.91
C GLY A 11 9.21 1.52 -25.40
N GLN A 12 8.29 1.81 -26.32
CA GLN A 12 8.13 3.17 -26.85
C GLN A 12 7.68 4.13 -25.75
N ALA A 13 7.96 5.43 -25.93
CA ALA A 13 7.60 6.46 -24.94
C ALA A 13 6.10 6.43 -24.56
N VAL A 14 5.23 6.14 -25.52
CA VAL A 14 3.77 6.00 -25.30
C VAL A 14 3.45 4.80 -24.41
N ASP A 15 4.10 3.65 -24.64
CA ASP A 15 3.90 2.45 -23.83
C ASP A 15 4.40 2.62 -22.40
N ILE A 16 5.56 3.27 -22.24
CA ILE A 16 6.12 3.62 -20.93
C ILE A 16 5.11 4.47 -20.15
N LYS A 17 4.55 5.51 -20.79
CA LYS A 17 3.55 6.39 -20.18
C LYS A 17 2.30 5.60 -19.74
N ILE A 18 1.72 4.79 -20.64
CA ILE A 18 0.51 4.01 -20.34
C ILE A 18 0.74 3.06 -19.15
N ARG A 19 1.90 2.40 -19.10
CA ARG A 19 2.25 1.49 -18.01
C ARG A 19 2.48 2.23 -16.69
N ALA A 20 3.20 3.36 -16.71
CA ALA A 20 3.41 4.19 -15.52
C ALA A 20 2.07 4.69 -14.94
N GLU A 21 1.17 5.21 -15.78
CA GLU A 21 -0.17 5.64 -15.36
C GLU A 21 -1.01 4.49 -14.78
N ARG A 22 -0.81 3.26 -15.27
CA ARG A 22 -1.48 2.08 -14.71
C ARG A 22 -0.93 1.71 -13.33
N ILE A 23 0.40 1.79 -13.14
CA ILE A 23 1.03 1.55 -11.84
C ILE A 23 0.49 2.55 -10.80
N ILE A 24 0.42 3.84 -11.15
CA ILE A 24 -0.13 4.89 -10.28
C ILE A 24 -1.59 4.56 -9.91
N ARG A 25 -2.44 4.22 -10.89
CA ARG A 25 -3.84 3.84 -10.63
C ARG A 25 -3.99 2.63 -9.70
N ILE A 26 -3.10 1.64 -9.82
CA ILE A 26 -3.12 0.47 -8.94
C ILE A 26 -2.70 0.88 -7.52
N ARG A 27 -1.63 1.67 -7.39
CA ARG A 27 -1.16 2.21 -6.10
C ARG A 27 -2.29 2.92 -5.37
N ASP A 28 -2.95 3.87 -6.05
CA ASP A 28 -3.99 4.70 -5.44
C ASP A 28 -5.18 3.85 -4.98
N ARG A 29 -5.62 2.89 -5.82
CA ARG A 29 -6.68 1.95 -5.46
C ARG A 29 -6.33 1.09 -4.25
N LEU A 30 -5.10 0.60 -4.13
CA LEU A 30 -4.69 -0.19 -2.97
C LEU A 30 -4.64 0.67 -1.70
N ASN A 31 -4.21 1.92 -1.82
CA ASN A 31 -4.19 2.85 -0.70
C ASN A 31 -5.61 3.17 -0.20
N GLU A 32 -6.59 3.32 -1.11
CA GLU A 32 -8.01 3.46 -0.73
C GLU A 32 -8.53 2.23 0.01
N ILE A 33 -8.21 1.02 -0.47
CA ILE A 33 -8.60 -0.24 0.19
C ILE A 33 -7.99 -0.31 1.58
N LEU A 34 -6.69 -0.05 1.72
CA LEU A 34 -6.01 -0.05 3.01
C LEU A 34 -6.63 1.00 3.95
N SER A 35 -6.88 2.22 3.48
CA SER A 35 -7.50 3.28 4.27
C SER A 35 -8.88 2.84 4.79
N LYS A 36 -9.71 2.25 3.92
CA LYS A 36 -11.04 1.74 4.27
C LYS A 36 -10.99 0.65 5.35
N HIS A 37 -10.06 -0.30 5.24
CA HIS A 37 -10.02 -1.45 6.14
C HIS A 37 -9.26 -1.20 7.45
N THR A 38 -8.27 -0.31 7.43
CA THR A 38 -7.49 0.07 8.63
C THR A 38 -8.12 1.23 9.42
N GLY A 39 -9.04 1.97 8.80
CA GLY A 39 -9.60 3.20 9.35
C GLY A 39 -8.62 4.38 9.38
N LYS A 40 -7.41 4.25 8.82
CA LYS A 40 -6.42 5.33 8.76
C LYS A 40 -6.75 6.27 7.59
N PRO A 41 -6.50 7.59 7.73
CA PRO A 41 -6.66 8.53 6.62
C PRO A 41 -5.80 8.16 5.41
N LEU A 42 -6.29 8.41 4.19
CA LEU A 42 -5.58 8.10 2.95
C LEU A 42 -4.15 8.66 2.93
N ALA A 43 -3.96 9.92 3.33
CA ALA A 43 -2.65 10.56 3.39
C ALA A 43 -1.65 9.85 4.34
N LYS A 44 -2.15 9.18 5.39
CA LYS A 44 -1.33 8.39 6.30
C LYS A 44 -0.90 7.08 5.64
N ILE A 45 -1.82 6.40 4.96
CA ILE A 45 -1.53 5.18 4.17
C ILE A 45 -0.51 5.48 3.06
N GLU A 46 -0.68 6.58 2.31
CA GLU A 46 0.25 6.97 1.25
C GLU A 46 1.67 7.16 1.78
N LYS A 47 1.80 7.85 2.93
CA LYS A 47 3.10 8.05 3.57
C LYS A 47 3.72 6.75 4.06
N ASP A 48 2.93 5.90 4.71
CA ASP A 48 3.43 4.66 5.31
C ASP A 48 3.70 3.58 4.26
N THR A 49 3.07 3.64 3.09
CA THR A 49 3.33 2.68 1.99
C THR A 49 4.42 3.12 1.03
N ASP A 50 4.91 4.37 1.07
CA ASP A 50 5.93 4.83 0.11
C ASP A 50 7.24 4.01 0.15
N ARG A 51 7.54 3.40 1.31
CA ARG A 51 8.64 2.45 1.48
C ARG A 51 8.17 1.27 2.30
N ASP A 52 9.05 0.30 2.48
CA ASP A 52 8.76 -0.85 3.34
C ASP A 52 8.51 -0.38 4.77
N TYR A 53 7.28 -0.54 5.22
CA TYR A 53 6.87 -0.22 6.59
C TYR A 53 6.62 -1.51 7.35
N PHE A 54 7.60 -1.87 8.17
CA PHE A 54 7.58 -3.08 8.99
C PHE A 54 6.80 -2.82 10.27
N MET A 55 6.04 -3.85 10.67
CA MET A 55 5.28 -3.87 11.91
C MET A 55 5.42 -5.25 12.53
N ASN A 56 5.57 -5.29 13.85
CA ASN A 56 5.34 -6.48 14.65
C ASN A 56 3.83 -6.74 14.81
N SER A 57 3.46 -7.81 15.50
CA SER A 57 2.06 -8.20 15.67
C SER A 57 1.23 -7.18 16.43
N ASP A 58 1.78 -6.56 17.48
CA ASP A 58 1.06 -5.58 18.30
C ASP A 58 0.84 -4.28 17.51
N GLU A 59 1.87 -3.82 16.78
CA GLU A 59 1.79 -2.68 15.88
C GLU A 59 0.77 -2.92 14.76
N ALA A 60 0.68 -4.14 14.22
CA ALA A 60 -0.29 -4.48 13.17
C ALA A 60 -1.74 -4.45 13.68
N VAL A 61 -1.99 -4.79 14.95
CA VAL A 61 -3.31 -4.63 15.60
C VAL A 61 -3.62 -3.15 15.75
N GLU A 62 -2.70 -2.35 16.30
CA GLU A 62 -2.89 -0.89 16.48
C GLU A 62 -3.07 -0.14 15.16
N TYR A 63 -2.39 -0.61 14.11
CA TYR A 63 -2.54 -0.08 12.77
C TYR A 63 -3.89 -0.43 12.15
N GLY A 64 -4.57 -1.48 12.61
CA GLY A 64 -5.83 -1.97 12.05
C GLY A 64 -5.63 -2.90 10.85
N ILE A 65 -4.45 -3.52 10.70
CA ILE A 65 -4.20 -4.53 9.66
C ILE A 65 -4.77 -5.89 10.07
N ILE A 66 -4.78 -6.19 11.36
CA ILE A 66 -5.31 -7.43 11.93
C ILE A 66 -6.16 -7.13 13.16
N ASP A 67 -7.15 -7.98 13.45
CA ASP A 67 -8.09 -7.73 14.55
C ASP A 67 -7.54 -8.09 15.93
N ARG A 68 -6.76 -9.20 16.01
CA ARG A 68 -6.23 -9.71 17.29
C ARG A 68 -5.09 -10.72 17.10
N ILE A 69 -4.28 -10.87 18.16
CA ILE A 69 -3.23 -11.89 18.26
C ILE A 69 -3.79 -13.09 19.04
N ILE A 70 -3.69 -14.30 18.48
CA ILE A 70 -4.08 -15.54 19.17
C ILE A 70 -2.89 -16.07 19.98
N LYS A 71 -3.10 -16.35 21.28
CA LYS A 71 -2.12 -16.96 22.18
C LYS A 71 -2.57 -18.38 22.57
N LYS A 72 -1.61 -19.23 22.91
CA LYS A 72 -1.84 -20.61 23.38
C LYS A 72 -2.36 -20.63 24.81
#